data_AF-A0AA43BR83-F1
#
_entry.id   AF-A0AA43BR83-F1
#
_cell.length_a   1.000
_cell.length_b   1.000
_cell.length_c   1.000
_cell.angle_alpha   90.00
_cell.angle_beta   90.00
_cell.angle_gamma   90.00
#
_symmetry.space_group_name_H-M   'P 1'
#
loop_
_entity.id
_entity.type
_entity.pdbx_description
1 polymer ?
#
loop_
_entity_poly.entity_id
_entity_poly.type
_entity_poly.pdbx_seq_one_letter_code
_entity_poly.pdbx_strand_id
1 'polypeptide(L)'
;MNERRARRSQDPYLALCLQLEHSRTHGALEAVVVAIDNGLLVAGAGDESLCEALGAVAPLVDDSDFEGAMPRALDGQNIDVRTMRLEGEMLYVASAGHRPADVWLQRSINGVRRILR
;
A
#
# COMPACT_ATOMS: atom_id res chain seq x y z
N MET A 1 -11.90 -16.20 -27.55
CA MET A 1 -10.90 -15.14 -27.24
C MET A 1 -11.15 -14.56 -25.84
N ASN A 2 -11.20 -15.40 -24.79
CA ASN A 2 -11.42 -14.97 -23.40
C ASN A 2 -10.66 -15.86 -22.38
N GLU A 3 -10.26 -17.06 -22.77
CA GLU A 3 -9.54 -18.01 -21.89
C GLU A 3 -8.07 -17.67 -21.65
N ARG A 4 -7.44 -16.87 -22.54
CA ARG A 4 -6.05 -16.42 -22.36
C ARG A 4 -5.89 -15.40 -21.23
N ARG A 5 -6.92 -14.61 -20.87
CA ARG A 5 -6.90 -13.67 -19.73
C ARG A 5 -7.02 -14.41 -18.39
N ALA A 6 -7.85 -15.45 -18.33
CA ALA A 6 -8.10 -16.22 -17.10
C ALA A 6 -6.85 -16.95 -16.55
N ARG A 7 -5.83 -17.19 -17.38
CA ARG A 7 -4.64 -17.99 -17.01
C ARG A 7 -3.41 -17.15 -16.63
N ARG A 8 -3.47 -15.83 -16.81
CA ARG A 8 -2.48 -14.86 -16.28
C ARG A 8 -2.71 -14.54 -14.79
N SER A 9 -3.89 -14.92 -14.31
CA SER A 9 -4.44 -14.79 -12.95
C SER A 9 -4.00 -15.93 -12.01
N GLN A 10 -2.69 -16.20 -11.90
CA GLN A 10 -2.20 -16.99 -10.76
C GLN A 10 -2.07 -16.04 -9.56
N ASP A 11 -3.19 -15.83 -8.88
CA ASP A 11 -3.37 -15.07 -7.65
C ASP A 11 -2.67 -13.68 -7.61
N PRO A 12 -3.26 -12.64 -8.25
CA PRO A 12 -2.72 -11.28 -8.20
C PRO A 12 -2.64 -10.72 -6.77
N TYR A 13 -3.50 -11.18 -5.86
CA TYR A 13 -3.43 -10.79 -4.46
C TYR A 13 -2.17 -11.36 -3.79
N LEU A 14 -1.87 -12.66 -3.98
CA LEU A 14 -0.63 -13.26 -3.50
C LEU A 14 0.60 -12.56 -4.11
N ALA A 15 0.58 -12.24 -5.40
CA ALA A 15 1.66 -11.51 -6.05
C ALA A 15 1.87 -10.11 -5.45
N LEU A 16 0.79 -9.40 -5.10
CA LEU A 16 0.86 -8.14 -4.38
C LEU A 16 1.49 -8.34 -2.99
N CYS A 17 0.99 -9.28 -2.19
CA CYS A 17 1.50 -9.53 -0.85
C CYS A 17 3.00 -9.86 -0.87
N LEU A 18 3.46 -10.71 -1.80
CA LEU A 18 4.88 -11.02 -1.97
C LEU A 18 5.71 -9.80 -2.37
N GLN A 19 5.18 -8.94 -3.24
CA GLN A 19 5.85 -7.71 -3.67
C GLN A 19 5.95 -6.68 -2.54
N LEU A 20 4.90 -6.56 -1.72
CA LEU A 20 4.88 -5.68 -0.56
C LEU A 20 5.83 -6.19 0.53
N GLU A 21 5.83 -7.50 0.80
CA GLU A 21 6.74 -8.13 1.76
C GLU A 21 8.22 -7.98 1.35
N HIS A 22 8.51 -8.10 0.06
CA HIS A 22 9.84 -7.83 -0.48
C HIS A 22 10.24 -6.36 -0.22
N SER A 23 9.33 -5.42 -0.47
CA SER A 23 9.58 -3.99 -0.26
C SER A 23 9.79 -3.66 1.23
N ARG A 24 8.94 -4.22 2.10
CA ARG A 24 9.01 -4.10 3.55
C ARG A 24 10.36 -4.56 4.09
N THR A 25 10.76 -5.78 3.72
CA THR A 25 12.02 -6.40 4.16
C THR A 25 13.24 -5.60 3.69
N HIS A 26 13.29 -5.19 2.41
CA HIS A 26 14.46 -4.50 1.86
C HIS A 26 14.54 -3.03 2.28
N GLY A 27 13.38 -2.40 2.54
CA GLY A 27 13.29 -1.04 3.06
C GLY A 27 13.43 -0.94 4.58
N ALA A 28 13.52 -2.07 5.29
CA ALA A 28 13.46 -2.13 6.76
C ALA A 28 12.23 -1.37 7.31
N LEU A 29 11.08 -1.55 6.64
CA LEU A 29 9.81 -0.92 6.97
C LEU A 29 9.01 -1.84 7.91
N GLU A 30 8.11 -1.26 8.69
CA GLU A 30 7.24 -2.03 9.58
C GLU A 30 6.00 -2.53 8.88
N ALA A 31 5.41 -1.68 8.03
CA ALA A 31 4.32 -2.06 7.15
C ALA A 31 4.39 -1.38 5.79
N VAL A 32 3.86 -2.06 4.77
CA VAL A 32 3.58 -1.50 3.44
C VAL A 32 2.22 -2.00 2.98
N VAL A 33 1.36 -1.10 2.53
CA VAL A 33 -0.01 -1.40 2.12
C VAL A 33 -0.37 -0.80 0.77
N VAL A 34 -1.36 -1.40 0.14
CA VAL A 34 -2.12 -0.83 -0.96
C VAL A 34 -3.56 -0.69 -0.50
N ALA A 35 -4.10 0.51 -0.56
CA ALA A 35 -5.48 0.82 -0.18
C ALA A 35 -6.21 1.57 -1.29
N ILE A 36 -7.55 1.57 -1.22
CA ILE A 36 -8.42 2.41 -2.04
C ILE A 36 -8.87 3.65 -1.26
N ASP A 37 -9.61 4.54 -1.91
CA ASP A 37 -10.02 5.86 -1.41
C ASP A 37 -10.86 5.85 -0.13
N ASN A 38 -11.63 4.79 0.12
CA ASN A 38 -12.37 4.62 1.36
C ASN A 38 -11.54 4.00 2.50
N GLY A 39 -10.23 3.82 2.31
CA GLY A 39 -9.29 3.29 3.30
C GLY A 39 -9.28 1.76 3.42
N LEU A 40 -10.01 1.03 2.56
CA LEU A 40 -9.96 -0.43 2.55
C LEU A 40 -8.65 -0.95 1.96
N LEU A 41 -8.09 -1.96 2.61
CA LEU A 41 -6.89 -2.66 2.15
C LEU A 41 -7.19 -3.53 0.93
N VAL A 42 -6.41 -3.34 -0.12
CA VAL A 42 -6.31 -4.25 -1.28
C VAL A 42 -5.29 -5.35 -0.98
N ALA A 43 -4.16 -4.99 -0.36
CA ALA A 43 -3.12 -5.89 0.09
C ALA A 43 -2.24 -5.19 1.14
N GLY A 44 -1.61 -5.97 2.02
CA GLY A 44 -0.71 -5.45 3.04
C GLY A 44 0.41 -6.43 3.39
N ALA A 45 1.51 -5.90 3.92
CA ALA A 45 2.61 -6.67 4.47
C ALA A 45 3.12 -5.97 5.73
N GLY A 46 3.20 -6.69 6.85
CA GLY A 46 3.55 -6.14 8.16
C GLY A 46 2.63 -6.66 9.26
N ASP A 47 2.66 -6.00 10.41
CA ASP A 47 1.68 -6.22 11.48
C ASP A 47 0.27 -5.87 11.00
N GLU A 48 -0.72 -6.68 11.36
CA GLU A 48 -2.10 -6.54 10.88
C GLU A 48 -2.74 -5.22 11.36
N SER A 49 -2.60 -4.89 12.65
CA SER A 49 -3.16 -3.66 13.22
C SER A 49 -2.50 -2.42 12.61
N LEU A 50 -1.20 -2.49 12.34
CA LEU A 50 -0.49 -1.43 11.64
C LEU A 50 -0.95 -1.28 10.19
N CYS A 51 -1.15 -2.39 9.47
CA CYS A 51 -1.65 -2.37 8.10
C CYS A 51 -3.05 -1.76 8.03
N GLU A 52 -3.96 -2.18 8.91
CA GLU A 52 -5.33 -1.65 8.97
C GLU A 52 -5.34 -0.14 9.24
N ALA A 53 -4.58 0.30 10.25
CA ALA A 53 -4.46 1.71 10.57
C ALA A 53 -3.87 2.51 9.40
N LEU A 54 -2.82 1.99 8.77
CA LEU A 54 -2.15 2.64 7.65
C LEU A 54 -3.06 2.75 6.42
N GLY A 55 -3.84 1.70 6.13
CA GLY A 55 -4.83 1.71 5.05
C GLY A 55 -5.93 2.75 5.29
N ALA A 56 -6.44 2.84 6.52
CA ALA A 56 -7.49 3.78 6.88
C ALA A 56 -7.06 5.25 6.75
N VAL A 57 -5.80 5.57 7.08
CA VAL A 57 -5.31 6.95 7.03
C VAL A 57 -4.69 7.33 5.69
N ALA A 58 -4.25 6.37 4.86
CA ALA A 58 -3.53 6.67 3.63
C ALA A 58 -4.26 7.67 2.70
N PRO A 59 -5.60 7.59 2.51
CA PRO A 59 -6.33 8.57 1.72
C PRO A 59 -6.38 9.98 2.33
N LEU A 60 -6.08 10.12 3.62
CA LEU A 60 -6.23 11.35 4.41
C LEU A 60 -4.90 12.09 4.60
N VAL A 61 -3.74 11.45 4.34
CA VAL A 61 -2.42 12.06 4.58
C VAL A 61 -2.16 13.27 3.68
N ASP A 62 -2.69 13.27 2.45
CA ASP A 62 -2.60 14.40 1.53
C ASP A 62 -3.78 15.40 1.69
N ASP A 63 -4.71 15.14 2.61
CA ASP A 63 -5.83 16.03 2.92
C ASP A 63 -5.39 17.05 3.98
N SER A 64 -5.13 18.29 3.55
CA SER A 64 -4.72 19.38 4.44
C SER A 64 -5.76 19.75 5.49
N ASP A 65 -7.02 19.34 5.28
CA ASP A 65 -8.16 19.64 6.15
C ASP A 65 -8.50 18.47 7.09
N PHE A 66 -7.68 17.42 7.13
CA PHE A 66 -7.88 16.31 8.06
C PHE A 66 -7.60 16.75 9.51
N GLU A 67 -8.68 17.00 10.27
CA GLU A 67 -8.64 17.34 11.70
C GLU A 67 -8.80 16.12 12.62
N GLY A 68 -8.76 14.90 12.07
CA GLY A 68 -8.97 13.67 12.83
C GLY A 68 -7.73 13.23 13.64
N ALA A 69 -7.96 12.33 14.60
CA ALA A 69 -6.87 11.72 15.36
C ALA A 69 -6.24 10.57 14.58
N MET A 70 -4.91 10.50 14.56
CA MET A 70 -4.20 9.35 14.02
C MET A 70 -4.41 8.12 14.92
N PRO A 71 -4.63 6.92 14.35
CA PRO A 71 -4.65 5.68 15.12
C PRO A 71 -3.36 5.47 15.91
N ARG A 72 -3.48 5.04 17.17
CA ARG A 72 -2.33 4.77 18.06
C ARG A 72 -1.33 3.75 17.50
N ALA A 73 -1.79 2.85 16.62
CA ALA A 73 -0.90 1.90 15.96
C ALA A 73 0.20 2.60 15.12
N LEU A 74 -0.03 3.85 14.71
CA LEU A 74 0.91 4.64 13.93
C LEU A 74 1.75 5.60 14.78
N ASP A 75 1.62 5.57 16.10
CA ASP A 75 2.38 6.45 16.99
C ASP A 75 3.89 6.24 16.80
N GLY A 76 4.61 7.34 16.51
CA GLY A 76 6.05 7.32 16.29
C GLY A 76 6.52 6.79 14.93
N GLN A 77 5.59 6.41 14.03
CA GLN A 77 5.91 5.97 12.68
C GLN A 77 6.07 7.16 11.73
N ASN A 78 7.06 7.09 10.84
CA ASN A 78 7.06 7.93 9.64
C ASN A 78 6.15 7.26 8.61
N ILE A 79 5.19 8.03 8.11
CA ILE A 79 4.22 7.59 7.13
C ILE A 79 4.55 8.27 5.80
N ASP A 80 4.80 7.45 4.78
CA ASP A 80 4.96 7.93 3.42
C ASP A 80 3.82 7.37 2.56
N VAL A 81 3.12 8.25 1.84
CA VAL A 81 2.02 7.87 0.94
C VAL A 81 2.32 8.31 -0.48
N ARG A 82 1.97 7.45 -1.43
CA ARG A 82 2.02 7.75 -2.86
C ARG A 82 0.77 7.26 -3.55
N THR A 83 0.22 8.10 -4.42
CA THR A 83 -1.02 7.82 -5.15
C THR A 83 -0.73 7.28 -6.56
N MET A 84 -1.55 6.34 -7.04
CA MET A 84 -1.56 5.93 -8.45
C MET A 84 -2.97 5.65 -8.96
N ARG A 85 -3.25 5.99 -10.22
CA ARG A 85 -4.51 5.61 -10.87
C ARG A 85 -4.39 4.30 -11.62
N LEU A 86 -5.41 3.45 -11.50
CA LEU A 86 -5.56 2.20 -12.24
C LEU A 86 -7.02 2.08 -12.70
N GLU A 87 -7.25 2.01 -14.01
CA GLU A 87 -8.60 1.87 -14.61
C GLU A 87 -9.65 2.90 -14.14
N GLY A 88 -9.23 4.06 -13.62
CA GLY A 88 -10.12 5.10 -13.08
C GLY A 88 -10.16 5.12 -11.55
N GLU A 89 -9.73 4.04 -10.91
CA GLU A 89 -9.65 3.92 -9.45
C GLU A 89 -8.36 4.56 -8.90
N MET A 90 -8.49 5.22 -7.76
CA MET A 90 -7.38 5.80 -7.03
C MET A 90 -6.84 4.79 -6.02
N LEU A 91 -5.59 4.39 -6.19
CA LEU A 91 -4.88 3.51 -5.26
C LEU A 91 -3.85 4.32 -4.48
N TYR A 92 -3.72 3.99 -3.20
CA TYR A 92 -2.76 4.56 -2.27
C TYR A 92 -1.76 3.46 -1.92
N VAL A 93 -0.49 3.71 -2.16
CA VAL A 93 0.60 2.86 -1.67
C VAL A 93 1.24 3.61 -0.51
N ALA A 94 1.11 3.04 0.68
CA ALA A 94 1.59 3.66 1.91
C ALA A 94 2.59 2.75 2.62
N SER A 95 3.53 3.36 3.32
CA SER A 95 4.47 2.66 4.19
C SER A 95 4.57 3.32 5.55
N ALA A 96 4.76 2.51 6.59
CA ALA A 96 5.07 2.93 7.94
C ALA A 96 6.44 2.39 8.35
N GLY A 97 7.26 3.23 8.98
CA GLY A 97 8.51 2.80 9.59
C GLY A 97 9.28 3.94 10.25
N HIS A 98 10.39 3.60 10.89
CA HIS A 98 11.24 4.56 11.60
C HIS A 98 12.13 5.43 10.69
N ARG A 99 12.17 5.15 9.38
CA ARG A 99 12.97 5.89 8.40
C ARG A 99 12.15 6.20 7.15
N PRO A 100 12.47 7.29 6.42
CA PRO A 100 11.82 7.61 5.15
C PRO A 100 11.99 6.48 4.13
N ALA A 101 10.91 6.16 3.42
CA ALA A 101 10.80 4.99 2.54
C ALA A 101 10.93 5.32 1.04
N ASP A 102 11.24 6.56 0.67
CA ASP A 102 11.06 7.13 -0.67
C ASP A 102 11.45 6.23 -1.86
N VAL A 103 12.65 5.63 -1.83
CA VAL A 103 13.15 4.78 -2.94
C VAL A 103 12.38 3.45 -3.01
N TRP A 104 12.03 2.89 -1.86
CA TRP A 104 11.36 1.59 -1.77
C TRP A 104 9.88 1.72 -2.10
N LEU A 105 9.23 2.79 -1.67
CA LEU A 105 7.83 3.07 -1.97
C LEU A 105 7.62 3.27 -3.48
N GLN A 106 8.53 3.98 -4.15
CA GLN A 106 8.52 4.08 -5.62
C GLN A 106 8.70 2.72 -6.32
N ARG A 107 9.53 1.84 -5.76
CA ARG A 107 9.69 0.48 -6.28
C ARG A 107 8.44 -0.38 -6.06
N SER A 108 7.77 -0.23 -4.92
CA SER A 108 6.48 -0.87 -4.63
C SER A 108 5.42 -0.46 -5.64
N ILE A 109 5.29 0.84 -5.93
CA ILE A 109 4.36 1.38 -6.94
C ILE A 109 4.55 0.71 -8.30
N ASN A 110 5.80 0.61 -8.77
CA ASN A 110 6.09 -0.02 -10.06
C ASN A 110 5.76 -1.52 -10.06
N GLY A 111 5.92 -2.19 -8.92
CA GLY A 111 5.48 -3.58 -8.72
C GLY A 111 3.97 -3.73 -8.80
N VAL A 112 3.24 -2.93 -8.01
CA VAL A 112 1.77 -2.93 -7.94
C VAL A 112 1.16 -2.67 -9.32
N ARG A 113 1.65 -1.64 -10.05
CA ARG A 113 1.20 -1.34 -11.41
C ARG A 113 1.41 -2.49 -12.39
N ARG A 114 2.48 -3.28 -12.23
CA ARG A 114 2.77 -4.40 -13.13
C ARG A 114 1.86 -5.59 -12.85
N ILE A 115 1.49 -5.81 -11.59
CA ILE A 115 0.65 -6.94 -11.16
C ILE A 115 -0.81 -6.70 -11.51
N LEU A 116 -1.28 -5.47 -11.39
CA LEU A 116 -2.69 -5.09 -11.58
C LEU A 116 -3.04 -4.64 -13.02
N ARG A 117 -2.16 -4.84 -14.01
CA ARG A 117 -2.36 -4.48 -15.43
C ARG A 117 -2.60 -5.70 -16.32
#